data_AF-A0A7X6XG30-F1
#
_entry.id   AF-A0A7X6XG30-F1
#
_cell.length_a   1.000
_cell.length_b   1.000
_cell.length_c   1.000
_cell.angle_alpha   90.00
_cell.angle_beta   90.00
_cell.angle_gamma   90.00
#
_symmetry.space_group_name_H-M   'P 1'
#
loop_
_entity.id
_entity.type
_entity.pdbx_description
1 polymer ?
#
loop_
_entity_poly.entity_id
_entity_poly.type
_entity_poly.pdbx_seq_one_letter_code
_entity_poly.pdbx_strand_id
1 'polypeptide(L)'
;MLNSSVPNWNVPEPALRRLPWYLAYIKLLKKKGQTHVSSTQIAKKINVSSTQIAKDLSYVKVSGKTRVGYEIIVLIEVLEKFLGFTSQHKAVVLGVGSLGGALLSDSGLEQFGLKIFAGFDVNHSIIGCKINDIPVYDIDDFAKHNKIIDADIGILTVPPDNAQEIADYAIERGIRA
;
A
#
# COMPACT_ATOMS: atom_id res chain seq x y z
N MET A 1 13.52 21.73 14.32
CA MET A 1 13.55 21.98 12.86
C MET A 1 13.68 20.61 12.22
N LEU A 2 12.73 20.03 11.49
CA LEU A 2 11.72 20.53 10.56
C LEU A 2 10.34 19.92 10.91
N ASN A 3 9.34 20.77 11.18
CA ASN A 3 7.94 20.33 11.17
C ASN A 3 7.52 20.29 9.69
N SER A 4 7.72 19.17 9.01
CA SER A 4 7.16 18.93 7.68
C SER A 4 5.65 18.79 7.83
N SER A 5 4.96 19.92 7.71
CA SER A 5 3.50 20.02 7.66
C SER A 5 2.99 19.13 6.51
N VAL A 6 2.52 17.93 6.85
CA VAL A 6 1.65 17.15 5.96
C VAL A 6 0.51 18.08 5.55
N PRO A 7 0.33 18.36 4.25
CA PRO A 7 -0.76 19.21 3.81
C PRO A 7 -2.07 18.66 4.36
N ASN A 8 -2.87 19.50 5.04
CA ASN A 8 -4.16 19.07 5.56
C ASN A 8 -5.14 18.99 4.40
N TRP A 9 -5.06 17.92 3.61
CA TRP A 9 -6.00 17.68 2.54
C TRP A 9 -7.32 17.25 3.16
N ASN A 10 -8.29 18.16 3.17
CA ASN A 10 -9.65 17.89 3.64
C ASN A 10 -10.39 17.02 2.59
N VAL A 11 -9.93 15.78 2.41
CA VAL A 11 -10.46 14.82 1.44
C VAL A 11 -11.47 13.91 2.14
N PRO A 12 -12.69 13.75 1.60
CA PRO A 12 -13.65 12.81 2.14
C PRO A 12 -13.09 11.37 2.13
N GLU A 13 -13.31 10.61 3.20
CA GLU A 13 -12.90 9.20 3.29
C GLU A 13 -13.31 8.36 2.06
N PRO A 14 -14.52 8.51 1.48
CA PRO A 14 -14.88 7.76 0.28
C PRO A 14 -13.99 8.08 -0.93
N ALA A 15 -13.53 9.33 -1.07
CA ALA A 15 -12.59 9.71 -2.13
C ALA A 15 -11.21 9.10 -1.85
N LEU A 16 -10.73 9.18 -0.60
CA LEU A 16 -9.46 8.56 -0.19
C LEU A 16 -9.40 7.07 -0.54
N ARG A 17 -10.50 6.33 -0.31
CA ARG A 17 -10.61 4.90 -0.65
C ARG A 17 -10.63 4.62 -2.16
N ARG A 18 -11.03 5.58 -2.99
CA ARG A 18 -11.11 5.43 -4.46
C ARG A 18 -9.83 5.80 -5.19
N LEU A 19 -9.06 6.77 -4.68
CA LEU A 19 -7.83 7.26 -5.34
C LEU A 19 -6.80 6.14 -5.65
N PRO A 20 -6.56 5.13 -4.79
CA PRO A 20 -5.66 4.02 -5.12
C PRO A 20 -6.09 3.24 -6.36
N TRP A 21 -7.40 3.04 -6.56
CA TRP A 21 -7.92 2.36 -7.74
C TRP A 21 -7.68 3.18 -9.00
N TYR A 22 -7.84 4.50 -8.93
CA TYR A 22 -7.53 5.40 -10.05
C TYR A 22 -6.06 5.28 -10.42
N LEU A 23 -5.17 5.38 -9.42
CA LEU A 23 -3.73 5.25 -9.63
C LEU A 23 -3.36 3.91 -10.28
N ALA A 24 -3.92 2.79 -9.79
CA ALA A 24 -3.66 1.46 -10.36
C ALA A 24 -4.02 1.38 -11.85
N TYR A 25 -5.19 1.90 -12.22
CA TYR A 25 -5.61 1.94 -13.61
C TYR A 25 -4.75 2.87 -14.46
N ILE A 26 -4.38 4.05 -13.95
CA ILE A 26 -3.54 5.01 -14.68
C ILE A 26 -2.13 4.43 -14.91
N LYS A 27 -1.56 3.73 -13.92
CA LYS A 27 -0.29 2.98 -14.08
C LYS A 27 -0.41 1.91 -15.17
N LEU A 28 -1.55 1.22 -15.28
CA LEU A 28 -1.80 0.27 -16.36
C LEU A 28 -1.82 0.97 -17.74
N LEU A 29 -2.43 2.15 -17.84
CA LEU A 29 -2.43 2.93 -19.09
C LEU A 29 -1.02 3.42 -19.46
N LYS A 30 -0.21 3.83 -18.48
CA LYS A 30 1.21 4.16 -18.68
C LYS A 30 1.98 2.97 -19.27
N LYS A 31 1.81 1.76 -18.72
CA LYS A 31 2.42 0.52 -19.26
C LYS A 31 1.99 0.22 -20.70
N LYS A 32 0.81 0.68 -21.12
CA LYS A 32 0.29 0.56 -22.49
C LYS A 32 0.75 1.69 -23.43
N GLY A 33 1.62 2.59 -22.98
CA GLY A 33 2.15 3.69 -23.78
C GLY A 33 1.20 4.88 -23.96
N GLN A 34 0.11 4.95 -23.18
CA GLN A 34 -0.77 6.12 -23.23
C GLN A 34 -0.13 7.31 -22.51
N THR A 35 -0.36 8.51 -23.04
CA THR A 35 0.16 9.77 -22.47
C THR A 35 -0.91 10.59 -21.76
N HIS A 36 -2.19 10.38 -22.09
CA HIS A 36 -3.31 11.12 -21.52
C HIS A 36 -4.48 10.20 -21.16
N VAL A 37 -5.24 10.59 -20.14
CA VAL A 37 -6.44 9.88 -19.70
C VAL A 37 -7.56 10.87 -19.33
N SER A 38 -8.80 10.54 -19.68
CA SER A 38 -9.98 11.32 -19.29
C SER A 38 -10.73 10.67 -18.11
N SER A 39 -11.49 11.46 -17.33
CA SER A 39 -12.36 10.91 -16.28
C SER A 39 -13.34 9.87 -16.80
N THR A 40 -13.80 9.99 -18.05
CA THR A 40 -14.67 9.01 -18.70
C THR A 40 -13.98 7.68 -18.98
N GLN A 41 -12.70 7.71 -19.37
CA GLN A 41 -11.91 6.48 -19.54
C GLN A 41 -11.64 5.78 -18.21
N ILE A 42 -11.43 6.54 -17.13
CA ILE A 42 -11.29 6.00 -15.77
C ILE A 42 -12.63 5.39 -15.32
N ALA A 43 -13.74 6.10 -15.51
CA ALA A 43 -15.10 5.68 -15.15
C ALA A 43 -15.51 4.35 -15.80
N LYS A 44 -15.13 4.13 -17.07
CA LYS A 44 -15.43 2.87 -17.77
C LYS A 44 -14.81 1.65 -17.10
N LYS A 45 -13.69 1.81 -16.39
CA LYS A 45 -13.00 0.70 -15.74
C LYS A 45 -13.33 0.60 -14.25
N ILE A 46 -13.53 1.73 -13.60
CA ILE A 46 -13.75 1.85 -12.17
C ILE A 46 -15.16 2.37 -12.02
N ASN A 47 -16.08 1.50 -11.57
CA ASN A 47 -17.54 1.67 -11.55
C ASN A 47 -18.02 2.90 -10.76
N VAL A 48 -17.66 4.09 -11.25
CA VAL A 48 -17.77 5.40 -10.62
C VAL A 48 -17.99 6.41 -11.75
N SER A 49 -18.89 7.37 -11.56
CA SER A 49 -19.17 8.37 -12.59
C SER A 49 -17.96 9.25 -12.89
N SER A 50 -17.84 9.72 -14.14
CA SER A 50 -16.79 10.65 -14.55
C SER A 50 -16.82 11.96 -13.76
N THR A 51 -18.01 12.44 -13.38
CA THR A 51 -18.22 13.59 -12.50
C THR A 51 -17.61 13.36 -11.12
N GLN A 52 -17.84 12.18 -10.52
CA GLN A 52 -17.28 11.86 -9.21
C GLN A 52 -15.75 11.72 -9.28
N ILE A 53 -15.20 11.11 -10.33
CA ILE A 53 -13.75 11.04 -10.54
C ILE A 53 -13.14 12.45 -10.66
N ALA A 54 -13.76 13.34 -11.44
CA ALA A 54 -13.28 14.72 -11.57
C ALA A 54 -13.31 15.47 -10.23
N LYS A 55 -14.35 15.24 -9.41
CA LYS A 55 -14.47 15.78 -8.05
C LYS A 55 -13.41 15.20 -7.10
N ASP A 56 -13.12 13.91 -7.20
CA ASP A 56 -12.10 13.27 -6.36
C ASP A 56 -10.70 13.78 -6.71
N LEU A 57 -10.40 13.90 -8.01
CA LEU A 57 -9.12 14.41 -8.50
C LEU A 57 -8.92 15.91 -8.22
N SER A 58 -10.00 16.68 -8.02
CA SER A 58 -9.85 18.10 -7.66
C SER A 58 -9.31 18.30 -6.24
N TYR A 59 -9.55 17.37 -5.31
CA TYR A 59 -9.00 17.43 -3.94
C TYR A 59 -7.47 17.30 -3.92
N VAL A 60 -6.89 16.57 -4.88
CA VAL A 60 -5.43 16.37 -4.99
C VAL A 60 -4.75 17.46 -5.83
N LYS A 61 -5.44 18.56 -6.12
CA LYS A 61 -4.95 19.74 -6.87
C LYS A 61 -4.44 19.40 -8.29
N VAL A 62 -5.00 18.38 -8.93
CA VAL A 62 -4.73 18.12 -10.35
C VAL A 62 -5.79 18.81 -11.20
N SER A 63 -5.37 19.84 -11.94
CA SER A 63 -6.21 20.44 -12.97
C SER A 63 -5.97 19.74 -14.31
N GLY A 64 -6.98 19.06 -14.83
CA GLY A 64 -6.97 18.54 -16.21
C GLY A 64 -7.10 19.66 -17.23
N LYS A 65 -6.67 19.41 -18.48
CA LYS A 65 -6.94 20.31 -19.60
C LYS A 65 -8.27 19.95 -20.25
N THR A 66 -9.13 20.95 -20.47
CA THR A 66 -10.42 20.78 -21.15
C THR A 66 -10.22 20.10 -22.50
N ARG A 67 -11.01 19.06 -22.79
CA ARG A 67 -10.96 18.20 -24.01
C ARG A 67 -9.74 17.29 -24.18
N VAL A 68 -8.67 17.45 -23.40
CA VAL A 68 -7.46 16.60 -23.48
C VAL A 68 -7.42 15.57 -22.34
N GLY A 69 -7.91 15.95 -21.16
CA GLY A 69 -7.85 15.12 -19.96
C GLY A 69 -6.61 15.42 -19.11
N TYR A 70 -6.14 14.41 -18.39
CA TYR A 70 -5.00 14.46 -17.49
C TYR A 70 -3.79 13.83 -18.17
N GLU A 71 -2.63 14.48 -18.05
CA GLU A 71 -1.35 13.92 -18.47
C GLU A 71 -0.97 12.81 -17.47
N ILE A 72 -0.68 11.62 -18.00
CA ILE A 72 -0.58 10.39 -17.19
C ILE A 72 0.59 10.43 -16.22
N ILE A 73 1.74 11.00 -16.62
CA ILE A 73 2.95 11.03 -15.78
C ILE A 73 2.70 11.95 -14.59
N VAL A 74 2.26 13.19 -14.84
CA VAL A 74 1.92 14.15 -13.77
C VAL A 74 0.83 13.61 -12.85
N LEU A 75 -0.21 12.97 -13.38
CA LEU A 75 -1.29 12.44 -12.54
C LEU A 75 -0.82 11.30 -11.63
N ILE A 76 0.07 10.42 -12.11
CA ILE A 76 0.69 9.37 -11.28
C ILE A 76 1.51 10.02 -10.16
N GLU A 77 2.39 10.96 -10.48
CA GLU A 77 3.27 11.61 -9.50
C GLU A 77 2.47 12.30 -8.39
N VAL A 78 1.41 13.03 -8.75
CA VAL A 78 0.57 13.73 -7.77
C VAL A 78 -0.18 12.72 -6.89
N LEU A 79 -0.76 11.67 -7.47
CA LEU A 79 -1.47 10.65 -6.71
C LEU A 79 -0.54 9.84 -5.80
N GLU A 80 0.65 9.46 -6.27
CA GLU A 80 1.65 8.75 -5.44
C GLU A 80 2.11 9.59 -4.26
N LYS A 81 2.41 10.87 -4.51
CA LYS A 81 2.80 11.81 -3.46
C LYS A 81 1.67 12.02 -2.44
N PHE A 82 0.43 12.17 -2.93
CA PHE A 82 -0.73 12.34 -2.08
C PHE A 82 -1.02 11.10 -1.23
N LEU A 83 -0.95 9.90 -1.82
CA LEU A 83 -1.21 8.63 -1.15
C LEU A 83 -0.04 8.16 -0.27
N GLY A 84 1.11 8.85 -0.30
CA GLY A 84 2.31 8.45 0.44
C GLY A 84 3.03 7.24 -0.14
N PHE A 85 2.78 6.89 -1.41
CA PHE A 85 3.44 5.77 -2.10
C PHE A 85 4.83 6.11 -2.63
N THR A 86 5.29 7.36 -2.43
CA THR A 86 6.67 7.79 -2.75
C THR A 86 7.71 7.24 -1.77
N SER A 87 7.27 6.82 -0.58
CA SER A 87 8.13 6.19 0.43
C SER A 87 7.82 4.70 0.46
N GLN A 88 8.86 3.85 0.50
CA GLN A 88 8.66 2.43 0.76
C GLN A 88 8.36 2.24 2.25
N HIS A 89 7.11 1.92 2.55
CA HIS A 89 6.68 1.49 3.87
C HIS A 89 7.15 0.06 4.09
N LYS A 90 7.99 -0.11 5.11
CA LYS A 90 8.52 -1.42 5.48
C LYS A 90 7.47 -2.17 6.27
N ALA A 91 7.20 -3.39 5.86
CA ALA A 91 6.20 -4.24 6.47
C ALA A 91 6.75 -5.62 6.82
N VAL A 92 6.07 -6.27 7.75
CA VAL A 92 6.29 -7.67 8.15
C VAL A 92 4.96 -8.41 8.17
N VAL A 93 4.99 -9.71 7.93
CA VAL A 93 3.81 -10.58 8.01
C VAL A 93 3.89 -11.41 9.28
N LEU A 94 2.85 -11.36 10.12
CA LEU A 94 2.70 -12.17 11.32
C LEU A 94 1.65 -13.26 11.03
N GLY A 95 2.09 -14.51 10.97
CA GLY A 95 1.31 -15.67 10.53
C GLY A 95 1.50 -15.96 9.04
N VAL A 96 2.37 -16.91 8.70
CA VAL A 96 2.69 -17.33 7.33
C VAL A 96 1.92 -18.60 6.96
N GLY A 97 0.60 -18.55 7.16
CA GLY A 97 -0.35 -19.53 6.62
C GLY A 97 -0.58 -19.33 5.11
N SER A 98 -1.71 -19.83 4.60
CA SER A 98 -2.08 -19.69 3.18
C SER A 98 -2.11 -18.23 2.71
N LEU A 99 -2.75 -17.34 3.48
CA LEU A 99 -2.85 -15.91 3.14
C LEU A 99 -1.50 -15.18 3.32
N GLY A 100 -0.82 -15.40 4.45
CA GLY A 100 0.50 -14.78 4.71
C GLY A 100 1.53 -15.16 3.65
N GLY A 101 1.59 -16.44 3.27
CA GLY A 101 2.46 -16.92 2.19
C GLY A 101 2.11 -16.34 0.82
N ALA A 102 0.82 -16.18 0.52
CA ALA A 102 0.37 -15.52 -0.70
C ALA A 102 0.80 -14.05 -0.74
N LEU A 103 0.69 -13.32 0.38
CA LEU A 103 1.13 -11.93 0.49
C LEU A 103 2.65 -11.78 0.34
N LEU A 104 3.43 -12.68 0.95
CA LEU A 104 4.89 -12.72 0.76
C LEU A 104 5.27 -12.96 -0.72
N SER A 105 4.45 -13.71 -1.46
CA SER A 105 4.68 -13.99 -2.87
C SER A 105 4.25 -12.84 -3.81
N ASP A 106 3.50 -11.84 -3.32
CA ASP A 106 2.95 -10.77 -4.16
C ASP A 106 3.88 -9.56 -4.25
N SER A 107 4.79 -9.60 -5.24
CA SER A 107 5.64 -8.44 -5.58
C SER A 107 4.84 -7.21 -6.07
N GLY A 108 3.56 -7.37 -6.40
CA GLY A 108 2.67 -6.30 -6.80
C GLY A 108 2.37 -5.30 -5.68
N LEU A 109 2.59 -5.66 -4.41
CA LEU A 109 2.39 -4.76 -3.27
C LEU A 109 3.37 -3.58 -3.26
N GLU A 110 4.58 -3.77 -3.79
CA GLU A 110 5.58 -2.70 -3.85
C GLU A 110 5.13 -1.52 -4.72
N GLN A 111 4.27 -1.77 -5.72
CA GLN A 111 3.71 -0.70 -6.56
C GLN A 111 2.76 0.25 -5.80
N PHE A 112 2.35 -0.15 -4.59
CA PHE A 112 1.53 0.61 -3.66
C PHE A 112 2.36 1.11 -2.46
N GLY A 113 3.69 1.10 -2.57
CA GLY A 113 4.59 1.58 -1.52
C GLY A 113 4.74 0.62 -0.34
N LEU A 114 4.26 -0.63 -0.43
CA LEU A 114 4.36 -1.61 0.65
C LEU A 114 5.42 -2.66 0.31
N LYS A 115 6.48 -2.75 1.11
CA LYS A 115 7.55 -3.74 0.94
C LYS A 115 7.63 -4.65 2.16
N ILE A 116 7.39 -5.94 1.94
CA ILE A 116 7.45 -6.94 3.01
C ILE A 116 8.89 -7.46 3.14
N PHE A 117 9.47 -7.34 4.33
CA PHE A 117 10.87 -7.71 4.58
C PHE A 117 11.03 -9.07 5.26
N ALA A 118 10.00 -9.54 5.96
CA ALA A 118 10.03 -10.81 6.68
C ALA A 118 8.62 -11.33 6.96
N GLY A 119 8.51 -12.65 7.07
CA GLY A 119 7.38 -13.34 7.70
C GLY A 119 7.78 -13.89 9.08
N PHE A 120 6.81 -14.05 9.96
CA PHE A 120 6.98 -14.63 11.30
C PHE A 120 5.89 -15.66 11.54
N ASP A 121 6.23 -16.83 12.07
CA ASP A 121 5.28 -17.90 12.38
C ASP A 121 5.75 -18.74 13.57
N VAL A 122 4.86 -19.58 14.11
CA VAL A 122 5.15 -20.57 15.16
C VAL A 122 5.44 -21.96 14.57
N ASN A 123 5.12 -22.17 13.29
CA ASN A 123 5.26 -23.45 12.62
C ASN A 123 6.72 -23.71 12.23
N HIS A 124 7.40 -24.56 13.00
CA HIS A 124 8.79 -24.96 12.76
C HIS A 124 9.06 -25.58 11.38
N SER A 125 8.05 -26.06 10.64
CA SER A 125 8.26 -26.60 9.29
C SER A 125 8.57 -25.52 8.23
N ILE A 126 8.24 -24.25 8.50
CA ILE A 126 8.46 -23.13 7.56
C ILE A 126 9.48 -22.11 8.09
N ILE A 127 9.79 -22.13 9.37
CA ILE A 127 10.81 -21.26 9.97
C ILE A 127 12.17 -21.58 9.36
N GLY A 128 12.91 -20.54 8.96
CA GLY A 128 14.19 -20.63 8.26
C GLY A 128 14.07 -20.77 6.74
N CYS A 129 12.86 -21.01 6.21
CA CYS A 129 12.61 -21.00 4.78
C CYS A 129 12.51 -19.57 4.23
N LYS A 130 12.49 -19.46 2.90
CA LYS A 130 12.20 -18.23 2.19
C LYS A 130 11.02 -18.42 1.26
N ILE A 131 10.16 -17.41 1.18
CA ILE A 131 9.06 -17.32 0.21
C ILE A 131 9.36 -16.13 -0.68
N ASN A 132 9.62 -16.36 -1.97
CA ASN A 132 9.99 -15.30 -2.93
C ASN A 132 11.14 -14.41 -2.40
N ASP A 133 12.21 -15.07 -1.94
CA ASP A 133 13.41 -14.47 -1.30
C ASP A 133 13.18 -13.76 0.04
N ILE A 134 11.95 -13.70 0.55
CA ILE A 134 11.63 -13.11 1.84
C ILE A 134 11.75 -14.19 2.94
N PRO A 135 12.60 -13.98 3.97
CA PRO A 135 12.81 -14.95 5.03
C PRO A 135 11.61 -15.07 5.98
N VAL A 136 11.39 -16.28 6.47
CA VAL A 136 10.43 -16.58 7.54
C VAL A 136 11.19 -16.91 8.83
N TYR A 137 10.88 -16.20 9.91
CA TYR A 137 11.50 -16.35 11.22
C TYR A 137 10.51 -16.89 12.25
N ASP A 138 11.04 -17.31 13.39
CA ASP A 138 10.23 -17.60 14.57
C ASP A 138 9.63 -16.30 15.14
N ILE A 139 8.38 -16.34 15.58
CA ILE A 139 7.71 -15.20 16.21
C ILE A 139 8.43 -14.72 17.47
N ASP A 140 9.09 -15.62 18.20
CA ASP A 140 9.85 -15.27 19.41
C ASP A 140 11.05 -14.35 19.10
N ASP A 141 11.59 -14.43 17.88
CA ASP A 141 12.68 -13.58 17.40
C ASP A 141 12.19 -12.26 16.80
N PHE A 142 10.88 -12.00 16.76
CA PHE A 142 10.32 -10.79 16.14
C PHE A 142 10.93 -9.49 16.69
N ALA A 143 11.04 -9.36 18.01
CA ALA A 143 11.61 -8.18 18.65
C ALA A 143 13.06 -7.90 18.19
N LYS A 144 13.84 -8.96 17.95
CA LYS A 144 15.23 -8.88 17.50
C LYS A 144 15.30 -8.48 16.04
N HIS A 145 14.51 -9.11 15.17
CA HIS A 145 14.49 -8.80 13.75
C HIS A 145 13.89 -7.42 13.46
N ASN A 146 12.81 -7.02 14.15
CA ASN A 146 12.15 -5.75 13.88
C ASN A 146 13.02 -4.54 14.28
N LYS A 147 13.94 -4.68 15.24
CA LYS A 147 14.95 -3.64 15.54
C LYS A 147 15.87 -3.33 14.36
N ILE A 148 16.10 -4.30 13.48
CA ILE A 148 16.98 -4.17 12.31
C ILE A 148 16.17 -3.78 11.08
N ILE A 149 15.02 -4.43 10.88
CA ILE A 149 14.11 -4.15 9.77
C ILE A 149 13.55 -2.74 9.92
N ASP A 150 13.17 -2.36 11.14
CA ASP A 150 12.50 -1.12 11.49
C ASP A 150 11.20 -0.98 10.68
N ALA A 151 10.35 -2.02 10.76
CA ALA A 151 9.06 -2.02 10.08
C ALA A 151 8.06 -1.17 10.86
N ASP A 152 7.29 -0.37 10.13
CA ASP A 152 6.21 0.44 10.68
C ASP A 152 4.85 -0.27 10.55
N ILE A 153 4.73 -1.25 9.65
CA ILE A 153 3.49 -1.93 9.30
C ILE A 153 3.55 -3.42 9.64
N GLY A 154 2.55 -3.93 10.37
CA GLY A 154 2.37 -5.34 10.69
C GLY A 154 1.16 -5.92 9.97
N ILE A 155 1.36 -6.86 9.07
CA ILE A 155 0.27 -7.56 8.40
C ILE A 155 -0.08 -8.82 9.19
N LEU A 156 -1.26 -8.81 9.80
CA LEU A 156 -1.71 -9.89 10.68
C LEU A 156 -2.54 -10.92 9.90
N THR A 157 -2.02 -12.13 9.79
CA THR A 157 -2.65 -13.27 9.10
C THR A 157 -2.66 -14.53 9.97
N VAL A 158 -2.84 -14.33 11.29
CA VAL A 158 -3.02 -15.38 12.30
C VAL A 158 -4.52 -15.73 12.49
N PRO A 159 -4.85 -16.86 13.14
CA PRO A 159 -6.22 -17.17 13.52
C PRO A 159 -6.85 -16.09 14.40
N PRO A 160 -8.20 -15.89 14.35
CA PRO A 160 -8.89 -14.85 15.11
C PRO A 160 -8.61 -14.88 16.61
N ASP A 161 -8.51 -16.07 17.20
CA ASP A 161 -8.30 -16.26 18.65
C ASP A 161 -6.95 -15.72 19.14
N ASN A 162 -5.96 -15.61 18.25
CA ASN A 162 -4.62 -15.11 18.56
C ASN A 162 -4.39 -13.67 18.08
N ALA A 163 -5.34 -13.09 17.34
CA ALA A 163 -5.12 -11.84 16.61
C ALA A 163 -4.80 -10.66 17.53
N GLN A 164 -5.56 -10.50 18.62
CA GLN A 164 -5.38 -9.39 19.55
C GLN A 164 -4.02 -9.46 20.27
N GLU A 165 -3.67 -10.64 20.79
CA GLU A 165 -2.40 -10.86 21.50
C GLU A 165 -1.20 -10.55 20.61
N ILE A 166 -1.21 -11.02 19.36
CA ILE A 166 -0.13 -10.77 18.42
C ILE A 166 -0.08 -9.30 17.98
N ALA A 167 -1.22 -8.64 17.84
CA ALA A 167 -1.27 -7.20 17.55
C ALA A 167 -0.65 -6.38 18.68
N ASP A 168 -1.01 -6.65 19.94
CA ASP A 168 -0.45 -5.96 21.11
C ASP A 168 1.06 -6.22 21.22
N TYR A 169 1.48 -7.48 21.04
CA TYR A 169 2.89 -7.88 20.98
C TYR A 169 3.67 -7.10 19.90
N ALA A 170 3.08 -6.90 18.73
CA ALA A 170 3.67 -6.19 17.61
C ALA A 170 3.82 -4.68 17.88
N ILE A 171 2.78 -4.06 18.46
CA ILE A 171 2.74 -2.64 18.81
C ILE A 171 3.84 -2.30 19.83
N GLU A 172 3.99 -3.11 20.88
CA GLU A 172 5.06 -2.96 21.88
C GLU A 172 6.47 -2.98 21.28
N ARG A 173 6.62 -3.56 20.08
CA ARG A 173 7.89 -3.79 19.39
C ARG A 173 8.07 -2.90 18.16
N GLY A 174 7.30 -1.81 18.08
CA GLY A 174 7.53 -0.70 17.16
C GLY A 174 6.61 -0.64 15.94
N ILE A 175 5.69 -1.60 15.79
CA ILE A 175 4.67 -1.52 14.74
C ILE A 175 3.68 -0.41 15.06
N ARG A 176 3.29 0.37 14.05
CA ARG A 176 2.45 1.57 14.19
C ARG A 176 1.14 1.48 13.40
N ALA A 177 1.03 0.51 12.48
CA ALA A 177 -0.11 0.30 11.61
C ALA A 177 -0.29 -1.18 11.27
#